data_AF-A0A7X8F784-F1
#
_entry.id   AF-A0A7X8F784-F1
#
_cell.length_a   1.000
_cell.length_b   1.000
_cell.length_c   1.000
_cell.angle_alpha   90.00
_cell.angle_beta   90.00
_cell.angle_gamma   90.00
#
_symmetry.space_group_name_H-M   'P 1'
#
loop_
_entity.id
_entity.type
_entity.pdbx_description
1 polymer ?
#
loop_
_entity_poly.entity_id
_entity_poly.type
_entity_poly.pdbx_seq_one_letter_code
_entity_poly.pdbx_strand_id
1 'polypeptide(L)'
;MNTNSNTYTFIYATVMVVVVALMLAFVSSALKGIQTENIELDKKKQILSSLNINLEGEDAAALYDQYIVQELIINTNADIRSDVMGEAFALDFGKEISKEASERQLPLYVAAVEGATKYIIPMQGAGLWGSIWGYVSLDEDKNTVYGTYFSHASETPGLGAEIADKSFQHKFIGKKIFNNQDQLVSIAVTKPGQKADNQDQVDGISGGTITSQGVEAMLLNCLTQYEAYFKIKGGTEE
;
A
#
# COMPACT_ATOMS: atom_id res chain seq x y z
N MET A 1 42.10 -18.82 -35.45
CA MET A 1 41.83 -17.65 -34.58
C MET A 1 42.52 -17.89 -33.24
N ASN A 2 43.33 -16.94 -32.78
CA ASN A 2 43.95 -17.02 -31.45
C ASN A 2 42.97 -16.46 -30.41
N THR A 3 42.17 -17.35 -29.82
CA THR A 3 41.11 -17.03 -28.85
C THR A 3 41.64 -16.49 -27.52
N ASN A 4 42.95 -16.56 -27.28
CA ASN A 4 43.62 -16.06 -26.09
C ASN A 4 44.32 -14.70 -26.31
N SER A 5 44.12 -14.06 -27.47
CA SER A 5 44.69 -12.73 -27.72
C SER A 5 43.82 -11.63 -27.10
N ASN A 6 44.46 -10.63 -26.49
CA ASN A 6 43.75 -9.50 -25.87
C ASN A 6 42.77 -8.83 -26.85
N THR A 7 43.16 -8.63 -28.11
CA THR A 7 42.29 -8.05 -29.15
C THR A 7 41.05 -8.89 -29.41
N TYR A 8 41.17 -10.21 -29.47
CA TYR A 8 40.02 -11.10 -29.65
C TYR A 8 39.07 -10.98 -28.45
N THR A 9 39.61 -11.00 -27.22
CA THR A 9 38.81 -10.85 -25.99
C THR A 9 38.06 -9.53 -25.97
N PHE A 10 38.69 -8.41 -26.33
CA PHE A 10 38.03 -7.09 -26.37
C PHE A 10 36.92 -7.02 -27.42
N ILE A 11 37.14 -7.53 -28.63
CA ILE A 11 36.12 -7.52 -29.69
C ILE A 11 34.95 -8.43 -29.30
N TYR A 12 35.24 -9.64 -28.82
CA TYR A 12 34.23 -10.60 -28.40
C TYR A 12 33.35 -10.04 -27.27
N ALA A 13 33.98 -9.47 -26.22
CA ALA A 13 33.26 -8.84 -25.12
C ALA A 13 32.39 -7.68 -25.61
N THR A 14 32.91 -6.83 -26.51
CA THR A 14 32.16 -5.68 -27.06
C THR A 14 30.94 -6.15 -27.84
N VAL A 15 31.10 -7.13 -28.73
CA VAL A 15 29.98 -7.68 -29.51
C VAL A 15 28.95 -8.32 -28.59
N MET A 16 29.38 -9.10 -27.60
CA MET A 16 28.47 -9.71 -26.63
C MET A 16 27.68 -8.66 -25.85
N VAL A 17 28.34 -7.62 -25.32
CA VAL A 17 27.67 -6.54 -24.58
C VAL A 17 26.65 -5.83 -25.45
N VAL A 18 26.99 -5.50 -26.70
CA VAL A 18 26.07 -4.85 -27.64
C VAL A 18 24.87 -5.73 -27.94
N VAL A 19 25.09 -7.02 -28.23
CA VAL A 19 24.00 -7.96 -28.53
C VAL A 19 23.08 -8.14 -27.33
N VAL A 20 23.63 -8.32 -26.13
CA VAL A 20 22.84 -8.48 -24.89
C VAL A 20 22.06 -7.19 -24.57
N ALA A 21 22.69 -6.02 -24.69
CA ALA A 21 22.02 -4.75 -24.42
C ALA A 21 20.86 -4.48 -25.39
N LEU A 22 21.05 -4.73 -26.69
CA LEU A 22 19.99 -4.58 -27.69
C LEU A 22 18.83 -5.54 -27.45
N MET A 23 19.14 -6.80 -27.11
CA MET A 23 18.13 -7.80 -26.80
C MET A 23 17.31 -7.41 -25.56
N LEU A 24 17.96 -7.01 -24.47
CA LEU A 24 17.29 -6.58 -23.24
C LEU A 24 16.42 -5.33 -23.47
N ALA A 25 16.92 -4.35 -24.24
CA ALA A 25 16.17 -3.14 -24.57
C ALA A 25 14.91 -3.46 -25.40
N PHE A 26 15.03 -4.34 -26.41
CA PHE A 26 13.89 -4.75 -27.22
C PHE A 26 12.83 -5.48 -26.39
N VAL A 27 13.24 -6.46 -25.58
CA VAL A 27 12.33 -7.23 -24.71
C VAL A 27 11.63 -6.31 -23.71
N SER A 28 12.37 -5.43 -23.04
CA SER A 28 11.81 -4.45 -22.10
C SER A 28 10.81 -3.52 -22.78
N SER A 29 11.12 -2.99 -23.96
CA SER A 29 10.23 -2.09 -24.69
C SER A 29 8.94 -2.78 -25.16
N ALA A 30 9.04 -4.03 -25.64
CA ALA A 30 7.89 -4.77 -26.14
C ALA A 30 6.91 -5.14 -25.01
N LEU A 31 7.41 -5.43 -23.81
CA LEU A 31 6.60 -5.86 -22.66
C LEU A 31 6.11 -4.69 -21.80
N LYS A 32 6.67 -3.49 -21.94
CA LYS A 32 6.40 -2.36 -21.03
C LYS A 32 4.91 -2.04 -20.90
N GLY A 33 4.16 -2.00 -22.01
CA GLY A 33 2.72 -1.72 -21.97
C GLY A 33 1.93 -2.73 -21.16
N ILE A 34 2.17 -4.01 -21.40
CA ILE A 34 1.53 -5.13 -20.67
C ILE A 34 1.94 -5.12 -19.19
N GLN A 35 3.19 -4.77 -18.88
CA GLN A 35 3.65 -4.64 -17.50
C GLN A 35 2.93 -3.50 -16.77
N THR A 36 2.81 -2.33 -17.40
CA THR A 36 2.09 -1.19 -16.82
C THR A 36 0.63 -1.54 -16.56
N GLU A 37 -0.08 -2.13 -17.53
CA GLU A 37 -1.47 -2.55 -17.35
C GLU A 37 -1.63 -3.56 -16.22
N ASN A 38 -0.72 -4.53 -16.11
CA ASN A 38 -0.76 -5.51 -15.01
C ASN A 38 -0.46 -4.89 -13.65
N ILE A 39 0.45 -3.91 -13.56
CA ILE A 39 0.74 -3.18 -12.32
C ILE A 39 -0.46 -2.34 -11.89
N GLU A 40 -1.11 -1.66 -12.82
CA GLU A 40 -2.33 -0.89 -12.54
C GLU A 40 -3.47 -1.81 -12.09
N LEU A 41 -3.69 -2.92 -12.81
CA LEU A 41 -4.70 -3.91 -12.43
C LEU A 41 -4.41 -4.51 -11.05
N ASP A 42 -3.15 -4.81 -10.75
CA ASP A 42 -2.75 -5.28 -9.42
C ASP A 42 -3.03 -4.22 -8.35
N LYS A 43 -2.66 -2.96 -8.57
CA LYS A 43 -2.99 -1.85 -7.65
C LYS A 43 -4.50 -1.73 -7.40
N LYS A 44 -5.34 -1.84 -8.45
CA LYS A 44 -6.81 -1.88 -8.31
C LYS A 44 -7.25 -3.05 -7.42
N LYS A 45 -6.71 -4.25 -7.64
CA LYS A 45 -7.01 -5.44 -6.82
C LYS A 45 -6.60 -5.28 -5.37
N GLN A 46 -5.45 -4.67 -5.09
CA GLN A 46 -4.97 -4.41 -3.73
C GLN A 46 -5.90 -3.44 -2.98
N ILE A 47 -6.34 -2.37 -3.64
CA ILE A 47 -7.33 -1.41 -3.08
C ILE A 47 -8.65 -2.13 -2.78
N LEU A 48 -9.19 -2.87 -3.75
CA LEU A 48 -10.45 -3.63 -3.59
C LEU A 48 -10.35 -4.72 -2.50
N SER A 49 -9.18 -5.34 -2.34
CA SER A 49 -8.96 -6.35 -1.29
C SER A 49 -9.07 -5.74 0.11
N SER A 50 -8.67 -4.47 0.29
CA SER A 50 -8.88 -3.76 1.57
C SER A 50 -10.35 -3.50 1.90
N LEU A 51 -11.25 -3.65 0.93
CA LEU A 51 -12.71 -3.58 1.11
C LEU A 51 -13.35 -4.96 1.34
N ASN A 52 -12.55 -6.01 1.56
CA ASN A 52 -13.03 -7.39 1.71
C ASN A 52 -13.86 -7.90 0.51
N ILE A 53 -13.69 -7.31 -0.68
CA ILE A 53 -14.39 -7.72 -1.90
C ILE A 53 -13.73 -8.99 -2.45
N ASN A 54 -14.54 -9.99 -2.80
CA ASN A 54 -14.03 -11.18 -3.49
C ASN A 54 -13.76 -10.85 -4.96
N LEU A 55 -12.53 -11.10 -5.41
CA LEU A 55 -12.06 -10.80 -6.77
C LEU A 55 -11.92 -12.06 -7.65
N GLU A 56 -12.22 -13.24 -7.11
CA GLU A 56 -12.06 -14.51 -7.84
C GLU A 56 -13.02 -14.60 -9.04
N GLY A 57 -12.45 -14.65 -10.25
CA GLY A 57 -13.22 -14.75 -11.49
C GLY A 57 -13.89 -13.45 -11.94
N GLU A 58 -13.68 -12.35 -11.23
CA GLU A 58 -14.30 -11.07 -11.48
C GLU A 58 -13.37 -10.10 -12.26
N ASP A 59 -13.99 -9.14 -12.94
CA ASP A 59 -13.26 -8.03 -13.59
C ASP A 59 -12.94 -6.94 -12.55
N ALA A 60 -11.71 -6.99 -12.03
CA ALA A 60 -11.24 -6.03 -11.02
C ALA A 60 -11.22 -4.57 -11.54
N ALA A 61 -11.10 -4.33 -12.85
CA ALA A 61 -11.17 -2.98 -13.37
C ALA A 61 -12.60 -2.44 -13.28
N ALA A 62 -13.58 -3.25 -13.70
CA ALA A 62 -14.99 -2.89 -13.58
C ALA A 62 -15.44 -2.74 -12.12
N LEU A 63 -15.00 -3.62 -11.22
CA LEU A 63 -15.29 -3.50 -9.79
C LEU A 63 -14.66 -2.24 -9.19
N TYR A 64 -13.44 -1.88 -9.58
CA TYR A 64 -12.82 -0.64 -9.12
C TYR A 64 -13.68 0.57 -9.49
N ASP A 65 -14.09 0.66 -10.75
CA ASP A 65 -14.88 1.78 -11.25
C ASP A 65 -16.31 1.78 -10.65
N GLN A 66 -16.80 0.63 -10.19
CA GLN A 66 -18.08 0.51 -9.47
C GLN A 66 -17.97 0.99 -8.01
N TYR A 67 -16.92 0.58 -7.28
CA TYR A 67 -16.83 0.80 -5.84
C TYR A 67 -16.15 2.12 -5.48
N ILE A 68 -15.12 2.53 -6.23
CA ILE A 68 -14.37 3.77 -5.95
C ILE A 68 -15.11 4.94 -6.59
N VAL A 69 -15.69 5.79 -5.74
CA VAL A 69 -16.53 6.92 -6.16
C VAL A 69 -15.79 8.25 -6.10
N GLN A 70 -14.71 8.34 -5.33
CA GLN A 70 -13.88 9.54 -5.23
C GLN A 70 -12.40 9.19 -5.01
N GLU A 71 -11.53 10.05 -5.53
CA GLU A 71 -10.08 10.04 -5.38
C GLU A 71 -9.71 11.45 -4.96
N LEU A 72 -8.92 11.57 -3.91
CA LEU A 72 -8.49 12.83 -3.37
C LEU A 72 -6.97 12.82 -3.24
N ILE A 73 -6.35 13.94 -3.57
CA ILE A 73 -4.99 14.26 -3.17
C ILE A 73 -5.10 15.34 -2.11
N ILE A 74 -4.68 15.05 -0.88
CA ILE A 74 -4.67 16.01 0.22
C ILE A 74 -3.24 16.31 0.70
N ASN A 75 -3.07 17.35 1.49
CA ASN A 75 -1.85 17.55 2.30
C ASN A 75 -2.09 17.14 3.76
N THR A 76 -1.07 17.28 4.61
CA THR A 76 -1.15 16.95 6.05
C THR A 76 -2.13 17.81 6.85
N ASN A 77 -2.57 18.95 6.30
CA ASN A 77 -3.58 19.83 6.90
C ASN A 77 -5.00 19.49 6.42
N ALA A 78 -5.16 18.44 5.61
CA ALA A 78 -6.39 18.04 4.95
C ALA A 78 -6.92 19.00 3.86
N ASP A 79 -6.07 19.90 3.36
CA ASP A 79 -6.42 20.72 2.20
C ASP A 79 -6.48 19.83 0.94
N ILE A 80 -7.62 19.84 0.24
CA ILE A 80 -7.77 19.14 -1.04
C ILE A 80 -6.95 19.87 -2.10
N ARG A 81 -5.99 19.14 -2.69
CA ARG A 81 -5.12 19.60 -3.78
C ARG A 81 -5.64 19.17 -5.16
N SER A 82 -6.33 18.03 -5.20
CA SER A 82 -7.02 17.53 -6.38
C SER A 82 -8.11 16.54 -5.96
N ASP A 83 -9.20 16.51 -6.72
CA ASP A 83 -10.29 15.55 -6.64
C ASP A 83 -10.55 14.85 -7.99
N VAL A 84 -9.61 14.96 -8.92
CA VAL A 84 -9.72 14.41 -10.27
C VAL A 84 -9.43 12.90 -10.24
N MET A 85 -10.41 12.12 -10.71
CA MET A 85 -10.28 10.67 -10.92
C MET A 85 -8.99 10.31 -11.67
N GLY A 86 -8.26 9.33 -11.14
CA GLY A 86 -7.00 8.84 -11.71
C GLY A 86 -5.75 9.59 -11.25
N GLU A 87 -5.84 10.82 -10.73
CA GLU A 87 -4.66 11.55 -10.27
C GLU A 87 -4.09 10.95 -8.98
N ALA A 88 -4.94 10.63 -8.00
CA ALA A 88 -4.49 9.99 -6.77
C ALA A 88 -3.97 8.57 -7.05
N PHE A 89 -4.63 7.85 -7.98
CA PHE A 89 -4.20 6.55 -8.44
C PHE A 89 -2.85 6.58 -9.19
N ALA A 90 -2.52 7.64 -9.92
CA ALA A 90 -1.24 7.76 -10.61
C ALA A 90 -0.06 8.04 -9.66
N LEU A 91 -0.31 8.48 -8.42
CA LEU A 91 0.74 8.74 -7.44
C LEU A 91 1.45 7.47 -6.98
N ASP A 92 2.77 7.60 -6.83
CA ASP A 92 3.63 6.64 -6.16
C ASP A 92 3.75 7.04 -4.68
N PHE A 93 2.87 6.48 -3.85
CA PHE A 93 2.80 6.83 -2.43
C PHE A 93 4.13 6.59 -1.70
N GLY A 94 4.92 5.59 -2.12
CA GLY A 94 6.23 5.33 -1.51
C GLY A 94 7.24 6.45 -1.77
N LYS A 95 7.16 7.10 -2.94
CA LYS A 95 7.92 8.33 -3.20
C LYS A 95 7.36 9.52 -2.45
N GLU A 96 6.04 9.68 -2.40
CA GLU A 96 5.38 10.81 -1.72
C GLU A 96 5.68 10.84 -0.22
N ILE A 97 5.59 9.70 0.47
CA ILE A 97 5.83 9.62 1.92
C ILE A 97 7.30 9.90 2.29
N SER A 98 8.22 9.75 1.33
CA SER A 98 9.65 10.04 1.51
C SER A 98 10.00 11.51 1.34
N LYS A 99 9.07 12.36 0.86
CA LYS A 99 9.25 13.81 0.75
C LYS A 99 9.14 14.50 2.11
N GLU A 100 9.57 15.77 2.15
CA GLU A 100 9.28 16.67 3.28
C GLU A 100 7.78 16.82 3.48
N ALA A 101 7.33 16.89 4.74
CA ALA A 101 5.91 16.87 5.09
C ALA A 101 5.07 17.92 4.35
N SER A 102 5.63 19.11 4.12
CA SER A 102 4.96 20.21 3.40
C SER A 102 4.77 19.97 1.90
N GLU A 103 5.51 19.03 1.32
CA GLU A 103 5.50 18.72 -0.13
C GLU A 103 4.77 17.41 -0.45
N ARG A 104 4.31 16.67 0.58
CA ARG A 104 3.65 15.38 0.39
C ARG A 104 2.29 15.56 -0.29
N GLN A 105 2.07 14.75 -1.31
CA GLN A 105 0.74 14.51 -1.88
C GLN A 105 0.21 13.20 -1.30
N LEU A 106 -0.87 13.28 -0.53
CA LEU A 106 -1.44 12.15 0.19
C LEU A 106 -2.67 11.62 -0.56
N PRO A 107 -2.58 10.45 -1.23
CA PRO A 107 -3.71 9.86 -1.94
C PRO A 107 -4.73 9.29 -0.94
N LEU A 108 -6.00 9.54 -1.19
CA LEU A 108 -7.11 8.99 -0.43
C LEU A 108 -8.19 8.55 -1.41
N TYR A 109 -8.72 7.35 -1.23
CA TYR A 109 -9.82 6.83 -2.05
C TYR A 109 -11.08 6.74 -1.21
N VAL A 110 -12.22 7.13 -1.77
CA VAL A 110 -13.53 7.00 -1.15
C VAL A 110 -14.32 5.96 -1.93
N ALA A 111 -14.84 4.98 -1.21
CA ALA A 111 -15.61 3.88 -1.78
C ALA A 111 -17.04 3.85 -1.22
N ALA A 112 -17.97 3.37 -2.03
CA ALA A 112 -19.35 3.10 -1.61
C ALA A 112 -19.59 1.58 -1.59
N VAL A 113 -19.68 0.99 -0.41
CA VAL A 113 -19.90 -0.45 -0.22
C VAL A 113 -21.22 -0.66 0.50
N GLU A 114 -22.18 -1.32 -0.14
CA GLU A 114 -23.52 -1.57 0.41
C GLU A 114 -24.24 -0.30 0.91
N GLY A 115 -23.98 0.84 0.25
CA GLY A 115 -24.53 2.15 0.63
C GLY A 115 -23.79 2.87 1.77
N ALA A 116 -22.73 2.28 2.32
CA ALA A 116 -21.87 2.89 3.33
C ALA A 116 -20.57 3.42 2.71
N THR A 117 -20.16 4.62 3.13
CA THR A 117 -18.90 5.24 2.71
C THR A 117 -17.72 4.60 3.44
N LYS A 118 -16.66 4.26 2.69
CA LYS A 118 -15.38 3.78 3.21
C LYS A 118 -14.25 4.68 2.74
N TYR A 119 -13.27 4.93 3.60
CA TYR A 119 -12.09 5.72 3.29
C TYR A 119 -10.87 4.82 3.23
N ILE A 120 -10.18 4.77 2.10
CA ILE A 120 -9.06 3.86 1.86
C ILE A 120 -7.77 4.67 1.81
N ILE A 121 -6.83 4.32 2.68
CA ILE A 121 -5.58 5.03 2.86
C ILE A 121 -4.44 4.10 2.44
N PRO A 122 -3.55 4.52 1.52
CA PRO A 122 -2.37 3.77 1.14
C PRO A 122 -1.34 3.77 2.27
N MET A 123 -0.62 2.66 2.40
CA MET A 123 0.37 2.41 3.45
C MET A 123 1.72 2.06 2.82
N GLN A 124 2.80 2.58 3.41
CA GLN A 124 4.17 2.25 3.02
C GLN A 124 5.07 2.20 4.25
N GLY A 125 5.89 1.15 4.35
CA GLY A 125 6.85 0.99 5.43
C GLY A 125 8.02 0.08 5.07
N ALA A 126 8.76 -0.32 6.09
CA ALA A 126 9.90 -1.22 5.99
C ALA A 126 9.70 -2.45 6.88
N GLY A 127 9.87 -3.63 6.29
CA GLY A 127 9.96 -4.92 6.98
C GLY A 127 11.40 -5.27 7.34
N LEU A 128 11.69 -6.57 7.47
CA LEU A 128 13.06 -7.04 7.78
C LEU A 128 13.97 -6.99 6.55
N TRP A 129 13.47 -7.44 5.40
CA TRP A 129 14.28 -7.64 4.19
C TRP A 129 13.99 -6.63 3.08
N GLY A 130 12.90 -5.87 3.21
CA GLY A 130 12.52 -4.90 2.19
C GLY A 130 11.27 -4.11 2.55
N SER A 131 10.77 -3.39 1.56
CA SER A 131 9.55 -2.61 1.69
C SER A 131 8.34 -3.49 1.96
N ILE A 132 7.48 -3.01 2.86
CA ILE A 132 6.11 -3.50 3.05
C ILE A 132 5.16 -2.37 2.69
N TRP A 133 3.98 -2.71 2.19
CA TRP A 133 2.97 -1.73 1.79
C TRP A 133 1.58 -2.30 2.01
N GLY A 134 0.57 -1.48 1.79
CA GLY A 134 -0.80 -1.93 1.92
C GLY A 134 -1.84 -0.84 1.74
N TYR A 135 -3.06 -1.16 2.11
CA TYR A 135 -4.21 -0.27 2.16
C TYR A 135 -5.01 -0.57 3.43
N VAL A 136 -5.40 0.48 4.15
CA VAL A 136 -6.36 0.37 5.27
C VAL A 136 -7.63 1.07 4.84
N SER A 137 -8.76 0.38 4.93
CA SER A 137 -10.07 0.98 4.75
C SER A 137 -10.71 1.25 6.11
N LEU A 138 -11.26 2.44 6.28
CA LEU A 138 -11.98 2.89 7.47
C LEU A 138 -13.46 3.06 7.14
N ASP A 139 -14.31 2.82 8.13
CA ASP A 139 -15.74 3.12 8.07
C ASP A 139 -16.00 4.64 7.99
N GLU A 140 -17.27 5.00 7.86
CA GLU A 140 -17.72 6.40 7.74
C GLU A 140 -17.28 7.28 8.93
N ASP A 141 -17.06 6.66 10.10
CA ASP A 141 -16.55 7.32 11.30
C ASP A 141 -15.06 7.71 11.21
N LYS A 142 -14.37 7.35 10.11
CA LYS A 142 -12.94 7.57 9.87
C LYS A 142 -12.05 7.05 11.02
N ASN A 143 -12.51 6.02 11.73
CA ASN A 143 -11.83 5.48 12.89
C ASN A 143 -11.82 3.94 12.91
N THR A 144 -12.98 3.33 12.68
CA THR A 144 -13.14 1.89 12.72
C THR A 144 -12.63 1.27 11.43
N VAL A 145 -11.72 0.30 11.52
CA VAL A 145 -11.16 -0.40 10.37
C VAL A 145 -12.19 -1.33 9.77
N TYR A 146 -12.54 -1.09 8.52
CA TYR A 146 -13.41 -1.95 7.72
C TYR A 146 -12.65 -3.15 7.16
N GLY A 147 -11.41 -2.93 6.71
CA GLY A 147 -10.55 -3.99 6.16
C GLY A 147 -9.13 -3.50 5.91
N THR A 148 -8.23 -4.45 5.67
CA THR A 148 -6.83 -4.18 5.37
C THR A 148 -6.34 -5.07 4.24
N TYR A 149 -5.37 -4.56 3.49
CA TYR A 149 -4.55 -5.36 2.59
C TYR A 149 -3.09 -5.03 2.92
N PHE A 150 -2.24 -6.03 3.09
CA PHE A 150 -0.79 -5.84 3.24
C PHE A 150 -0.04 -6.74 2.28
N SER A 151 1.13 -6.28 1.84
CA SER A 151 2.04 -7.03 1.01
C SER A 151 3.47 -6.59 1.25
N HIS A 152 4.40 -7.27 0.61
CA HIS A 152 5.83 -7.10 0.86
C HIS A 152 6.68 -7.39 -0.37
N ALA A 153 7.87 -6.81 -0.40
CA ALA A 153 8.82 -7.03 -1.49
C ALA A 153 9.51 -8.38 -1.39
N SER A 154 9.93 -8.77 -0.18
CA SER A 154 10.92 -9.86 0.00
C SER A 154 10.90 -10.52 1.37
N GLU A 155 9.83 -10.37 2.15
CA GLU A 155 9.73 -11.05 3.44
C GLU A 155 9.71 -12.57 3.27
N THR A 156 10.17 -13.29 4.30
CA THR A 156 10.39 -14.73 4.21
C THR A 156 9.07 -15.51 4.32
N PRO A 157 8.74 -16.42 3.37
CA PRO A 157 7.59 -17.32 3.46
C PRO A 157 7.56 -18.13 4.76
N GLY A 158 6.39 -18.22 5.40
CA GLY A 158 6.21 -18.89 6.71
C GLY A 158 6.74 -18.10 7.92
N LEU A 159 7.18 -16.85 7.71
CA LEU A 159 7.54 -15.88 8.74
C LEU A 159 6.91 -14.53 8.35
N GLY A 160 7.70 -13.48 8.14
CA GLY A 160 7.20 -12.14 7.82
C GLY A 160 6.26 -12.05 6.60
N ALA A 161 6.35 -12.97 5.64
CA ALA A 161 5.46 -12.96 4.47
C ALA A 161 3.98 -13.19 4.83
N GLU A 162 3.69 -13.78 6.00
CA GLU A 162 2.32 -14.05 6.45
C GLU A 162 1.50 -12.76 6.70
N ILE A 163 2.12 -11.56 6.63
CA ILE A 163 1.35 -10.31 6.61
C ILE A 163 0.41 -10.23 5.39
N ALA A 164 0.74 -10.93 4.30
CA ALA A 164 -0.08 -11.01 3.09
C ALA A 164 -1.28 -11.95 3.23
N ASP A 165 -1.34 -12.74 4.31
CA ASP A 165 -2.41 -13.71 4.50
C ASP A 165 -3.70 -13.05 5.00
N LYS A 166 -4.84 -13.49 4.45
CA LYS A 166 -6.18 -13.02 4.87
C LYS A 166 -6.41 -13.22 6.37
N SER A 167 -5.88 -14.29 6.95
CA SER A 167 -6.02 -14.59 8.39
C SER A 167 -5.35 -13.55 9.27
N PHE A 168 -4.25 -12.94 8.84
CA PHE A 168 -3.60 -11.84 9.53
C PHE A 168 -4.34 -10.53 9.30
N GLN A 169 -4.65 -10.20 8.04
CA GLN A 169 -5.33 -8.95 7.65
C GLN A 169 -6.72 -8.81 8.29
N HIS A 170 -7.48 -9.90 8.41
CA HIS A 170 -8.82 -9.88 9.02
C HIS A 170 -8.79 -9.57 10.53
N LYS A 171 -7.65 -9.73 11.22
CA LYS A 171 -7.54 -9.40 12.65
C LYS A 171 -7.77 -7.91 12.93
N PHE A 172 -7.55 -7.06 11.92
CA PHE A 172 -7.69 -5.61 12.01
C PHE A 172 -9.15 -5.14 11.87
N ILE A 173 -10.06 -5.98 11.35
CA ILE A 173 -11.46 -5.59 11.16
C ILE A 173 -12.10 -5.24 12.52
N GLY A 174 -12.78 -4.09 12.58
CA GLY A 174 -13.42 -3.56 13.77
C GLY A 174 -12.48 -2.91 14.79
N LYS A 175 -11.16 -2.89 14.53
CA LYS A 175 -10.21 -2.16 15.37
C LYS A 175 -10.30 -0.66 15.13
N LYS A 176 -9.93 0.14 16.14
CA LYS A 176 -9.97 1.60 16.08
C LYS A 176 -8.56 2.18 16.03
N ILE A 177 -8.39 3.24 15.25
CA ILE A 177 -7.10 3.96 15.12
C ILE A 177 -6.98 5.12 16.12
N PHE A 178 -8.10 5.56 16.71
CA PHE A 178 -8.15 6.53 17.80
C PHE A 178 -8.45 5.85 19.14
N ASN A 179 -7.80 6.32 20.20
CA ASN A 179 -8.08 5.86 21.56
C ASN A 179 -9.28 6.59 22.20
N ASN A 180 -9.61 6.22 23.44
CA ASN A 180 -10.71 6.84 24.20
C ASN A 180 -10.49 8.32 24.54
N GLN A 181 -9.29 8.85 24.29
CA GLN A 181 -8.90 10.26 24.50
C GLN A 181 -8.86 11.04 23.18
N ASP A 182 -9.36 10.48 22.08
CA ASP A 182 -9.38 11.09 20.74
C ASP A 182 -7.98 11.37 20.18
N GLN A 183 -7.00 10.56 20.59
CA GLN A 183 -5.63 10.60 20.09
C GLN A 183 -5.44 9.50 19.05
N LEU A 184 -4.84 9.84 17.91
CA LEU A 184 -4.46 8.86 16.91
C LEU A 184 -3.30 8.02 17.45
N VAL A 185 -3.59 6.76 17.76
CA VAL A 185 -2.62 5.80 18.31
C VAL A 185 -2.36 4.64 17.36
N SER A 186 -3.12 4.56 16.25
CA SER A 186 -3.07 3.43 15.32
C SER A 186 -3.42 2.11 16.04
N ILE A 187 -2.95 0.98 15.50
CA ILE A 187 -3.21 -0.37 16.02
C ILE A 187 -1.87 -1.05 16.30
N ALA A 188 -1.70 -1.57 17.52
CA ALA A 188 -0.53 -2.34 17.91
C ALA A 188 -0.47 -3.69 17.19
N VAL A 189 0.73 -4.16 16.85
CA VAL A 189 0.97 -5.51 16.36
C VAL A 189 1.87 -6.23 17.37
N THR A 190 1.23 -6.76 18.41
CA THR A 190 1.94 -7.28 19.59
C THR A 190 2.26 -8.77 19.43
N LYS A 191 3.16 -9.30 20.28
CA LYS A 191 3.33 -10.76 20.35
C LYS A 191 2.01 -11.40 20.81
N PRO A 192 1.68 -12.61 20.30
CA PRO A 192 0.45 -13.30 20.68
C PRO A 192 0.21 -13.31 22.20
N GLY A 193 -0.94 -12.79 22.62
CA GLY A 193 -1.34 -12.74 24.04
C GLY A 193 -0.79 -11.57 24.87
N GLN A 194 0.01 -10.68 24.28
CA GLN A 194 0.42 -9.43 24.95
C GLN A 194 -0.61 -8.33 24.74
N LYS A 195 -0.95 -7.58 25.79
CA LYS A 195 -1.83 -6.42 25.69
C LYS A 195 -1.07 -5.14 25.41
N ALA A 196 -1.62 -4.30 24.55
CA ALA A 196 -1.21 -2.91 24.34
C ALA A 196 -2.03 -2.00 25.26
N ASP A 197 -1.38 -0.99 25.81
CA ASP A 197 -2.04 0.01 26.64
C ASP A 197 -2.58 1.13 25.74
N ASN A 198 -3.82 1.56 26.00
CA ASN A 198 -4.46 2.73 25.37
C ASN A 198 -4.57 2.69 23.82
N GLN A 199 -4.41 1.54 23.18
CA GLN A 199 -4.68 1.37 21.75
C GLN A 199 -5.18 -0.04 21.46
N ASP A 200 -5.91 -0.18 20.36
CA ASP A 200 -6.32 -1.50 19.87
C ASP A 200 -5.10 -2.29 19.40
N GLN A 201 -5.24 -3.61 19.36
CA GLN A 201 -4.15 -4.52 19.05
C GLN A 201 -4.59 -5.71 18.21
N VAL A 202 -3.62 -6.28 17.51
CA VAL A 202 -3.71 -7.58 16.87
C VAL A 202 -2.48 -8.42 17.21
N ASP A 203 -2.64 -9.75 17.19
CA ASP A 203 -1.51 -10.65 17.31
C ASP A 203 -0.66 -10.62 16.03
N GLY A 204 0.61 -10.28 16.20
CA GLY A 204 1.66 -10.35 15.19
C GLY A 204 2.00 -11.76 14.73
N ILE A 205 2.91 -11.84 13.77
CA ILE A 205 3.32 -13.10 13.16
C ILE A 205 4.37 -13.81 14.02
N SER A 206 4.13 -15.09 14.30
CA SER A 206 5.08 -15.93 15.05
C SER A 206 6.37 -16.10 14.24
N GLY A 207 7.53 -15.80 14.84
CA GLY A 207 8.81 -15.81 14.14
C GLY A 207 9.03 -14.62 13.18
N GLY A 208 8.00 -13.82 12.88
CA GLY A 208 8.04 -12.61 12.05
C GLY A 208 7.99 -11.32 12.86
N THR A 209 8.69 -11.24 14.00
CA THR A 209 8.56 -10.09 14.93
C THR A 209 9.01 -8.76 14.31
N ILE A 210 10.12 -8.73 13.56
CA ILE A 210 10.60 -7.49 12.93
C ILE A 210 9.61 -7.00 11.87
N THR A 211 9.07 -7.90 11.06
CA THR A 211 8.03 -7.57 10.07
C THR A 211 6.75 -7.08 10.75
N SER A 212 6.35 -7.70 11.87
CA SER A 212 5.18 -7.29 12.66
C SER A 212 5.35 -5.88 13.21
N GLN A 213 6.53 -5.57 13.77
CA GLN A 213 6.88 -4.21 14.20
C GLN A 213 6.93 -3.23 13.02
N GLY A 214 7.39 -3.69 11.86
CA GLY A 214 7.32 -2.93 10.61
C GLY A 214 5.90 -2.55 10.24
N VAL A 215 4.94 -3.48 10.34
CA VAL A 215 3.51 -3.21 10.08
C VAL A 215 2.96 -2.19 11.08
N GLU A 216 3.24 -2.35 12.38
CA GLU A 216 2.82 -1.38 13.41
C GLU A 216 3.35 0.03 13.11
N ALA A 217 4.65 0.14 12.83
CA ALA A 217 5.28 1.41 12.48
C ALA A 217 4.73 1.99 11.18
N MET A 218 4.51 1.15 10.15
CA MET A 218 3.90 1.55 8.87
C MET A 218 2.53 2.18 9.10
N LEU A 219 1.66 1.50 9.86
CA LEU A 219 0.31 1.99 10.16
C LEU A 219 0.37 3.33 10.87
N LEU A 220 1.14 3.44 11.96
CA LEU A 220 1.24 4.69 12.72
C LEU A 220 1.79 5.84 11.87
N ASN A 221 2.90 5.62 11.16
CA ASN A 221 3.55 6.65 10.37
C ASN A 221 2.65 7.17 9.24
N CYS A 222 1.95 6.26 8.55
CA CYS A 222 1.06 6.62 7.44
C CYS A 222 -0.21 7.28 7.94
N LEU A 223 -0.93 6.67 8.89
CA LEU A 223 -2.20 7.20 9.40
C LEU A 223 -2.06 8.59 10.04
N THR A 224 -0.92 8.85 10.71
CA THR A 224 -0.63 10.18 11.29
C THR A 224 -0.64 11.29 10.23
N GLN A 225 -0.26 10.99 8.98
CA GLN A 225 -0.28 12.00 7.91
C GLN A 225 -1.70 12.48 7.55
N TYR A 226 -2.70 11.65 7.84
CA TYR A 226 -4.12 11.90 7.52
C TYR A 226 -4.93 12.34 8.74
N GLU A 227 -4.30 12.52 9.91
CA GLU A 227 -5.01 12.81 11.18
C GLU A 227 -5.93 14.03 11.06
N ALA A 228 -5.46 15.11 10.42
CA ALA A 228 -6.27 16.30 10.20
C ALA A 228 -7.55 15.99 9.41
N TYR A 229 -7.48 15.11 8.41
CA TYR A 229 -8.60 14.72 7.58
C TYR A 229 -9.61 13.84 8.34
N PHE A 230 -9.10 12.94 9.19
CA PHE A 230 -9.93 12.09 10.03
C PHE A 230 -10.73 12.90 11.06
N LYS A 231 -10.16 14.00 11.56
CA LYS A 231 -10.82 14.90 12.53
C LYS A 231 -11.83 15.87 11.92
N ILE A 232 -11.92 15.97 10.59
CA ILE A 232 -13.01 16.70 9.93
C ILE A 232 -14.30 15.94 10.22
N LYS A 233 -15.06 16.43 11.19
CA LYS A 233 -16.44 16.00 11.43
C LYS A 233 -17.23 16.24 10.15
N GLY A 234 -18.00 15.24 9.72
CA GLY A 234 -18.88 15.35 8.57
C GLY A 234 -19.81 16.55 8.75
N GLY A 235 -19.46 17.67 8.11
CA GLY A 235 -20.31 18.84 8.02
C GLY A 235 -21.47 18.51 7.10
N THR A 236 -22.65 18.34 7.69
CA THR A 236 -23.90 18.64 7.02
C THR A 236 -24.19 20.12 7.26
N GLU A 237 -23.49 21.01 6.56
CA GLU A 237 -23.73 22.46 6.46
C GLU A 237 -23.08 22.91 5.14
N GLU A 238 -23.71 23.48 4.11
CA GLU A 238 -25.04 24.07 3.86
C GLU A 238 -25.55 23.67 2.46
#